data_AF-A0A9R0EVZ0-F1
#
_entry.id   AF-A0A9R0EVZ0-F1
#
_cell.length_a   1.000
_cell.length_b   1.000
_cell.length_c   1.000
_cell.angle_alpha   90.00
_cell.angle_beta   90.00
_cell.angle_gamma   90.00
#
_symmetry.space_group_name_H-M   'P 1'
#
loop_
_entity.id
_entity.type
_entity.pdbx_description
1 polymer ?
#
loop_
_entity_poly.entity_id
_entity_poly.type
_entity_poly.pdbx_seq_one_letter_code
_entity_poly.pdbx_strand_id
1 'polypeptide(L)'
;MFDLYVNILEAYKFLRITFRLQILYYTVHTVCHGLMTEAILLQLRQIVTTSPEKFGVYAVLSQMWLVKNVALQIVLCVESERFYAAMEQIPSVCTELIQSRGCTDTQRRVCKNIQRLQVTSFTKMSGLGLFVVDVTLPLRIAGVLTSYTLAILQFALS
;
A
#
# COMPACT_ATOMS: atom_id res chain seq x y z
N MET A 1 7.60 8.76 27.78
CA MET A 1 6.35 8.73 26.96
C MET A 1 6.43 9.67 25.76
N PHE A 2 6.70 10.97 25.95
CA PHE A 2 6.85 11.90 24.84
C PHE A 2 8.03 11.52 23.91
N ASP A 3 9.20 11.24 24.47
CA ASP A 3 10.40 10.91 23.66
C ASP A 3 10.22 9.61 22.87
N LEU A 4 9.51 8.62 23.45
CA LEU A 4 9.15 7.40 22.74
C LEU A 4 8.26 7.71 21.52
N TYR A 5 7.27 8.58 21.68
CA TYR A 5 6.40 9.01 20.60
C TYR A 5 7.18 9.77 19.50
N VAL A 6 8.12 10.63 19.89
CA VAL A 6 9.03 11.32 18.96
C VAL A 6 9.84 10.30 18.16
N ASN A 7 10.43 9.31 18.83
CA ASN A 7 11.24 8.27 18.18
C ASN A 7 10.41 7.43 17.19
N ILE A 8 9.17 7.06 17.54
CA ILE A 8 8.26 6.33 16.64
C ILE A 8 7.98 7.16 15.38
N LEU A 9 7.70 8.46 15.55
CA LEU A 9 7.38 9.33 14.43
C LEU A 9 8.58 9.60 13.53
N GLU A 10 9.78 9.68 14.10
CA GLU A 10 11.04 9.80 13.37
C GLU A 10 11.35 8.52 12.58
N ALA A 11 11.20 7.34 13.20
CA ALA A 11 11.34 6.06 12.51
C ALA A 11 10.34 5.92 11.36
N TYR A 12 9.09 6.31 11.57
CA TYR A 12 8.07 6.33 10.53
C TYR A 12 8.42 7.32 9.41
N LYS A 13 8.96 8.50 9.73
CA LYS A 13 9.42 9.46 8.72
C LYS A 13 10.54 8.88 7.86
N PHE A 14 11.49 8.17 8.47
CA PHE A 14 12.56 7.49 7.74
C PHE A 14 12.01 6.40 6.82
N LEU A 15 11.13 5.53 7.34
CA LEU A 15 10.45 4.49 6.57
C LEU A 15 9.68 5.10 5.38
N ARG A 16 8.96 6.20 5.62
CA ARG A 16 8.24 6.90 4.56
C ARG A 16 9.17 7.38 3.45
N ILE A 17 10.31 7.98 3.79
CA ILE A 17 11.26 8.52 2.80
C ILE A 17 11.90 7.38 1.99
N THR A 18 12.38 6.34 2.68
CA THR A 18 13.08 5.21 2.06
C THR A 18 12.16 4.41 1.14
N PHE A 19 10.97 4.07 1.62
CA PHE A 19 10.06 3.20 0.87
C PHE A 19 9.21 3.94 -0.16
N ARG A 20 9.22 5.29 -0.21
CA ARG A 20 8.39 6.07 -1.16
C ARG A 20 8.64 5.69 -2.62
N LEU A 21 9.92 5.65 -3.00
CA LEU A 21 10.30 5.31 -4.38
C LEU A 21 10.08 3.82 -4.64
N GLN A 22 10.36 2.98 -3.65
CA GLN A 22 10.21 1.54 -3.76
C GLN A 22 8.74 1.14 -3.97
N ILE A 23 7.80 1.71 -3.21
CA ILE A 23 6.37 1.45 -3.38
C ILE A 23 5.89 1.91 -4.75
N LEU A 24 6.34 3.09 -5.20
CA LEU A 24 5.99 3.58 -6.53
C LEU A 24 6.48 2.64 -7.62
N TYR A 25 7.77 2.28 -7.57
CA TYR A 25 8.37 1.34 -8.50
C TYR A 25 7.62 0.01 -8.49
N TYR A 26 7.34 -0.54 -7.32
CA TYR A 26 6.67 -1.83 -7.19
C TYR A 26 5.23 -1.80 -7.72
N THR A 27 4.51 -0.68 -7.50
CA THR A 27 3.15 -0.48 -8.00
C THR A 27 3.13 -0.41 -9.52
N VAL A 28 3.97 0.44 -10.11
CA VAL A 28 4.08 0.60 -11.57
C VAL A 28 4.55 -0.71 -12.20
N HIS A 29 5.58 -1.33 -11.62
CA HIS A 29 6.10 -2.62 -12.08
C HIS A 29 5.02 -3.71 -12.04
N THR A 30 4.20 -3.79 -10.99
CA THR A 30 3.12 -4.79 -10.88
C THR A 30 2.05 -4.58 -11.96
N VAL A 31 1.66 -3.33 -12.22
CA VAL A 31 0.71 -3.01 -13.29
C VAL A 31 1.28 -3.36 -14.66
N CYS A 32 2.50 -2.88 -14.97
CA CYS A 32 3.16 -3.14 -16.23
C CYS A 32 3.41 -4.64 -16.47
N HIS A 33 3.92 -5.36 -15.46
CA HIS A 33 4.17 -6.79 -15.53
C HIS A 33 2.87 -7.58 -15.71
N GLY A 34 1.80 -7.21 -15.00
CA GLY A 34 0.48 -7.83 -15.16
C GLY A 34 -0.03 -7.68 -16.59
N LEU A 35 -0.06 -6.46 -17.12
CA LEU A 35 -0.55 -6.21 -18.49
C LEU A 35 0.33 -6.84 -19.57
N MET A 36 1.65 -6.78 -19.44
CA MET A 36 2.57 -7.41 -20.39
C MET A 36 2.41 -8.94 -20.37
N THR A 37 2.26 -9.53 -19.19
CA THR A 37 2.05 -10.99 -19.07
C THR A 37 0.78 -11.40 -19.79
N GLU A 38 -0.35 -10.72 -19.55
CA GLU A 38 -1.62 -11.03 -20.20
C GLU A 38 -1.53 -10.89 -21.73
N ALA A 39 -0.90 -9.82 -22.23
CA ALA A 39 -0.70 -9.61 -23.66
C ALA A 39 0.18 -10.70 -24.31
N ILE A 40 1.30 -11.05 -23.66
CA ILE A 40 2.21 -12.11 -24.14
C ILE A 40 1.51 -13.47 -24.11
N LEU A 41 0.75 -13.78 -23.05
CA LEU A 41 0.00 -15.02 -22.92
C LEU A 41 -1.02 -15.17 -24.06
N LEU A 42 -1.68 -14.07 -24.40
CA LEU A 42 -2.67 -14.04 -25.48
C LEU A 42 -2.02 -14.24 -26.86
N GLN A 43 -0.89 -13.60 -27.13
CA GLN A 43 -0.12 -13.81 -28.38
C GLN A 43 0.44 -15.25 -28.48
N LEU A 44 0.98 -15.78 -27.37
CA LEU A 44 1.46 -17.17 -27.31
C LEU A 44 0.35 -18.17 -27.55
N ARG A 45 -0.87 -17.93 -27.07
CA ARG A 45 -2.03 -18.79 -27.33
C ARG A 45 -2.36 -18.87 -28.84
N GLN A 46 -2.18 -17.79 -29.58
CA GLN A 46 -2.42 -17.76 -31.03
C GLN A 46 -1.35 -18.53 -31.82
N ILE A 47 -0.09 -18.48 -31.36
CA ILE A 47 1.05 -19.07 -32.07
C ILE A 47 1.28 -20.55 -31.69
N VAL A 48 1.09 -20.89 -30.40
CA VAL A 48 1.44 -22.20 -29.83
C VAL A 48 0.20 -23.08 -29.73
N THR A 49 -0.22 -23.63 -30.87
CA THR A 49 -1.21 -24.72 -30.93
C THR A 49 -0.58 -26.11 -30.75
N THR A 50 0.75 -26.20 -30.63
CA THR A 50 1.52 -27.46 -30.74
C THR A 50 2.02 -28.06 -29.42
N SER A 51 2.03 -27.35 -28.28
CA SER A 51 2.42 -27.93 -26.97
C SER A 51 1.69 -27.29 -25.78
N PRO A 52 0.44 -27.70 -25.50
CA PRO A 52 -0.40 -27.08 -24.48
C PRO A 52 0.16 -27.21 -23.06
N GLU A 53 0.94 -28.27 -22.76
CA GLU A 53 1.52 -28.45 -21.42
C GLU A 53 2.55 -27.37 -21.06
N LYS A 54 3.40 -26.94 -22.00
CA LYS A 54 4.43 -25.92 -21.74
C LYS A 54 3.83 -24.53 -21.55
N PHE A 55 2.78 -24.22 -22.32
CA PHE A 55 2.01 -22.99 -22.18
C PHE A 55 1.34 -22.90 -20.80
N GLY A 56 0.71 -23.99 -20.36
CA GLY A 56 0.05 -24.04 -19.04
C GLY A 56 1.02 -23.78 -17.89
N VAL A 57 2.22 -24.37 -17.92
CA VAL A 57 3.24 -24.14 -16.88
C VAL A 57 3.70 -22.68 -16.85
N TYR A 58 3.97 -22.08 -18.01
CA TYR A 58 4.38 -20.67 -18.08
C TYR A 58 3.28 -19.73 -17.56
N ALA A 59 2.02 -19.98 -17.94
CA ALA A 59 0.87 -19.23 -17.47
C ALA A 59 0.77 -19.25 -15.93
N VAL A 60 0.83 -20.45 -15.33
CA VAL A 60 0.72 -20.62 -13.87
C VAL A 60 1.86 -19.92 -13.13
N LEU A 61 3.10 -20.06 -13.60
CA LEU A 61 4.26 -19.42 -12.98
C LEU A 61 4.15 -17.89 -13.01
N SER A 62 3.73 -17.32 -14.13
CA SER A 62 3.60 -15.86 -14.23
C SER A 62 2.45 -15.32 -13.37
N GLN A 63 1.31 -16.01 -13.34
CA GLN A 63 0.19 -15.65 -12.46
C GLN A 63 0.58 -15.76 -10.99
N MET A 64 1.34 -16.79 -10.61
CA MET A 64 1.84 -16.93 -9.25
C MET A 64 2.75 -15.76 -8.84
N TRP A 65 3.59 -15.28 -9.76
CA TRP A 65 4.43 -14.10 -9.53
C TRP A 65 3.60 -12.83 -9.33
N LEU A 66 2.57 -12.62 -10.16
CA LEU A 66 1.66 -11.49 -10.03
C LEU A 66 0.91 -11.52 -8.69
N VAL A 67 0.34 -12.67 -8.33
CA VAL A 67 -0.36 -12.88 -7.05
C VAL A 67 0.56 -12.59 -5.87
N LYS A 68 1.81 -13.05 -5.91
CA LYS A 68 2.81 -12.75 -4.87
C LYS A 68 3.04 -11.25 -4.72
N ASN A 69 3.23 -10.52 -5.82
CA ASN A 69 3.47 -9.08 -5.78
C ASN A 69 2.26 -8.31 -5.24
N VAL A 70 1.05 -8.67 -5.69
CA VAL A 70 -0.20 -8.08 -5.20
C VAL A 70 -0.42 -8.39 -3.72
N ALA A 71 -0.15 -9.62 -3.26
CA ALA A 71 -0.27 -9.99 -1.86
C ALA A 71 0.68 -9.18 -0.96
N LEU A 72 1.95 -9.01 -1.38
CA LEU A 72 2.90 -8.16 -0.66
C LEU A 72 2.41 -6.71 -0.57
N GLN A 73 1.83 -6.18 -1.66
CA GLN A 73 1.27 -4.84 -1.66
C GLN A 73 0.05 -4.71 -0.74
N ILE A 74 -0.83 -5.72 -0.69
CA ILE A 74 -1.96 -5.77 0.23
C ILE A 74 -1.47 -5.76 1.69
N VAL A 75 -0.51 -6.62 2.04
CA VAL A 75 0.05 -6.67 3.40
C VAL A 75 0.61 -5.31 3.80
N LEU A 76 1.39 -4.67 2.91
CA LEU A 76 1.92 -3.34 3.17
C LEU A 76 0.83 -2.29 3.40
N CYS A 77 -0.23 -2.30 2.59
CA CYS A 77 -1.34 -1.36 2.71
C CYS A 77 -2.15 -1.60 4.00
N VAL A 78 -2.39 -2.86 4.38
CA VAL A 78 -3.11 -3.22 5.60
C VAL A 78 -2.33 -2.82 6.85
N GLU A 79 -1.02 -3.11 6.90
CA GLU A 79 -0.19 -2.72 8.04
C GLU A 79 -0.04 -1.19 8.13
N SER A 80 0.06 -0.50 6.99
CA SER A 80 0.04 0.96 6.94
C SER A 80 -1.26 1.53 7.47
N GLU A 81 -2.41 0.99 7.06
CA GLU A 81 -3.73 1.44 7.52
C GLU A 81 -3.94 1.18 9.01
N ARG A 82 -3.50 0.03 9.52
CA ARG A 82 -3.52 -0.28 10.96
C ARG A 82 -2.71 0.74 11.75
N PHE A 83 -1.50 1.07 11.27
CA PHE A 83 -0.69 2.12 11.88
C PHE A 83 -1.39 3.48 11.83
N TYR A 84 -2.04 3.83 10.70
CA TYR A 84 -2.77 5.10 10.58
C TYR A 84 -3.95 5.18 11.54
N ALA A 85 -4.74 4.11 11.65
CA ALA A 85 -5.85 4.03 12.59
C ALA A 85 -5.38 4.17 14.05
N ALA A 86 -4.28 3.51 14.41
CA ALA A 86 -3.68 3.66 15.74
C ALA A 86 -3.22 5.10 16.00
N MET A 87 -2.56 5.72 15.03
CA MET A 87 -2.12 7.12 15.15
C MET A 87 -3.31 8.07 15.26
N GLU A 88 -4.36 7.89 14.46
CA GLU A 88 -5.55 8.74 14.45
C GLU A 88 -6.32 8.74 15.78
N GLN A 89 -6.19 7.68 16.59
CA GLN A 89 -6.78 7.58 17.93
C GLN A 89 -5.98 8.33 19.01
N ILE A 90 -4.70 8.65 18.78
CA ILE A 90 -3.85 9.28 19.80
C ILE A 90 -4.38 10.64 20.28
N PRO A 91 -4.88 11.55 19.42
CA PRO A 91 -5.42 12.83 19.85
C PRO A 91 -6.66 12.71 20.73
N SER A 92 -7.55 11.75 20.45
CA SER A 92 -8.76 11.52 21.24
C SER A 92 -8.40 10.95 22.62
N VAL A 93 -7.52 9.95 22.68
CA VAL A 93 -7.00 9.40 23.94
C VAL A 93 -6.29 10.47 24.78
N CYS A 94 -5.47 11.32 24.15
CA CYS A 94 -4.83 12.45 24.84
C CYS A 94 -5.86 13.45 25.40
N THR A 95 -6.96 13.69 24.68
CA THR A 95 -8.02 14.62 25.11
C THR A 95 -8.77 14.05 26.31
N GLU A 96 -9.12 12.77 26.27
CA GLU A 96 -9.78 12.06 27.37
C GLU A 96 -8.89 12.03 28.63
N LEU A 97 -7.60 11.73 28.47
CA LEU A 97 -6.66 11.73 29.59
C LEU A 97 -6.54 13.12 30.24
N ILE A 98 -6.52 14.19 29.43
CA ILE A 98 -6.49 15.58 29.93
C ILE A 98 -7.77 15.94 30.72
N GLN A 99 -8.92 15.36 30.36
CA GLN A 99 -10.21 15.61 31.02
C GLN A 99 -10.42 14.75 32.27
N SER A 100 -9.62 13.70 32.46
CA SER A 100 -9.74 12.80 33.61
C SER A 100 -9.42 13.49 34.94
N ARG A 101 -10.18 13.16 36.00
CA ARG A 101 -10.03 13.77 37.35
C ARG A 101 -8.67 13.53 38.01
N GLY A 102 -7.87 12.59 37.52
CA GLY A 102 -6.54 12.24 38.05
C GLY A 102 -5.36 12.76 37.24
N CYS A 103 -5.59 13.59 36.21
CA CYS A 103 -4.54 14.06 35.32
C CYS A 103 -3.59 15.03 36.02
N THR A 104 -2.31 14.68 36.09
CA THR A 104 -1.28 15.59 36.62
C THR A 104 -0.92 16.66 35.58
N ASP A 105 -0.40 17.81 36.03
CA ASP A 105 0.07 18.86 35.12
C ASP A 105 1.18 18.37 34.17
N THR A 106 2.01 17.42 34.63
CA THR A 106 3.04 16.80 33.81
C THR A 106 2.43 15.93 32.70
N GLN A 107 1.44 15.10 33.01
CA GLN A 107 0.70 14.31 32.02
C GLN A 107 -0.04 15.20 31.01
N ARG A 108 -0.67 16.27 31.50
CA ARG A 108 -1.37 17.26 30.67
C ARG A 108 -0.42 17.94 29.68
N ARG A 109 0.78 18.34 30.14
CA ARG A 109 1.80 18.94 29.28
C ARG A 109 2.29 17.95 28.21
N VAL A 110 2.54 16.70 28.59
CA VAL A 110 2.95 15.64 27.66
C VAL A 110 1.89 15.42 26.57
N CYS A 111 0.61 15.25 26.94
CA CYS A 111 -0.48 15.03 25.99
C CYS A 111 -0.65 16.20 25.02
N LYS A 112 -0.56 17.44 25.50
CA LYS A 112 -0.61 18.63 24.64
C LYS A 112 0.56 18.67 23.65
N ASN A 113 1.75 18.27 24.07
CA ASN A 113 2.92 18.21 23.19
C ASN A 113 2.77 17.10 22.13
N ILE A 114 2.24 15.93 22.50
CA ILE A 114 1.94 14.83 21.58
C ILE A 114 0.94 15.30 20.51
N GLN A 115 -0.19 15.91 20.93
CA GLN A 115 -1.20 16.44 20.02
C GLN A 115 -0.62 17.46 19.03
N ARG A 116 0.18 18.42 19.52
CA ARG A 116 0.83 19.42 18.67
C ARG A 116 1.76 18.78 17.65
N LEU A 117 2.63 17.88 18.10
CA LEU A 117 3.59 17.20 17.23
C LEU A 117 2.88 16.34 16.18
N GLN A 118 1.79 15.68 16.57
CA GLN A 118 1.01 14.85 15.66
C GLN A 118 0.45 15.67 14.49
N VAL A 119 -0.19 16.80 14.78
CA VAL A 119 -0.76 17.68 13.74
C VAL A 119 0.31 18.15 12.76
N THR A 120 1.53 18.44 13.22
CA THR A 120 2.59 18.99 12.37
C THR A 120 3.40 17.93 11.60
N SER A 121 3.49 16.71 12.13
CA SER A 121 4.49 15.75 11.68
C SER A 121 3.90 14.44 11.16
N PHE A 122 2.68 14.08 11.57
CA PHE A 122 2.02 12.89 11.04
C PHE A 122 1.37 13.17 9.69
N THR A 123 1.69 12.33 8.71
CA THR A 123 1.11 12.37 7.37
C THR A 123 1.14 10.95 6.81
N LYS A 124 0.01 10.48 6.24
CA LYS A 124 -0.09 9.16 5.61
C LYS A 124 0.97 9.01 4.51
N MET A 125 1.46 7.79 4.32
CA MET A 125 2.48 7.51 3.30
C MET A 125 1.86 7.66 1.92
N SER A 126 2.59 8.31 1.01
CA SER A 126 2.16 8.50 -0.36
C SER A 126 3.29 8.24 -1.35
N GLY A 127 2.99 7.48 -2.42
CA GLY A 127 3.92 7.24 -3.52
C GLY A 127 4.05 8.51 -4.37
N LEU A 128 5.11 9.30 -4.13
CA LEU A 128 5.33 10.61 -4.77
C LEU A 128 4.14 11.61 -4.72
N GLY A 129 3.14 11.39 -3.86
CA GLY A 129 1.90 12.19 -3.84
C GLY A 129 0.87 11.78 -4.90
N LEU A 130 1.18 10.79 -5.73
CA LEU A 130 0.29 10.26 -6.77
C LEU A 130 -0.84 9.41 -6.18
N PHE A 131 -0.55 8.67 -5.12
CA PHE A 131 -1.52 7.85 -4.40
C PHE A 131 -1.11 7.69 -2.94
N VAL A 132 -2.11 7.49 -2.09
CA VAL A 132 -1.93 7.16 -0.67
C VAL A 132 -1.78 5.64 -0.55
N VAL A 133 -0.86 5.20 0.31
CA VAL A 133 -0.64 3.78 0.62
C VAL A 133 -1.66 3.37 1.68
N ASP A 134 -2.90 3.16 1.24
CA ASP A 134 -4.02 2.74 2.08
C ASP A 134 -4.67 1.46 1.53
N VAL A 135 -5.64 0.93 2.26
CA VAL A 135 -6.36 -0.30 1.87
C VAL A 135 -7.07 -0.18 0.51
N THR A 136 -7.27 1.04 -0.01
CA THR A 136 -7.92 1.26 -1.31
C THR A 136 -6.95 1.13 -2.48
N LEU A 137 -5.64 1.27 -2.26
CA LEU A 137 -4.64 1.20 -3.33
C LEU A 137 -4.65 -0.14 -4.09
N PRO A 138 -4.62 -1.32 -3.43
CA PRO A 138 -4.69 -2.61 -4.13
C PRO A 138 -5.98 -2.78 -4.92
N LEU A 139 -7.12 -2.29 -4.40
CA LEU A 139 -8.41 -2.33 -5.09
C LEU A 139 -8.39 -1.49 -6.37
N ARG A 140 -7.80 -0.29 -6.33
CA ARG A 140 -7.63 0.55 -7.53
C ARG A 140 -6.75 -0.12 -8.57
N ILE A 141 -5.65 -0.74 -8.14
CA ILE A 141 -4.74 -1.48 -9.04
C ILE A 141 -5.47 -2.67 -9.68
N ALA A 142 -6.24 -3.43 -8.91
CA ALA A 142 -7.05 -4.52 -9.43
C ALA A 142 -8.08 -4.03 -10.46
N GLY A 143 -8.72 -2.89 -10.20
CA GLY A 143 -9.64 -2.24 -11.14
C GLY A 143 -8.97 -1.84 -12.46
N VAL A 144 -7.79 -1.23 -12.39
CA VAL A 144 -6.96 -0.90 -13.58
C VAL A 144 -6.61 -2.17 -14.35
N LEU A 145 -6.00 -3.17 -13.68
CA LEU A 145 -5.62 -4.43 -14.33
C LEU A 145 -6.83 -5.08 -15.02
N THR A 146 -7.95 -5.22 -14.32
CA THR A 146 -9.16 -5.83 -14.88
C THR A 146 -9.66 -5.07 -16.11
N SER A 147 -9.73 -3.74 -16.04
CA SER A 147 -10.24 -2.91 -17.14
C SER A 147 -9.37 -3.00 -18.39
N TYR A 148 -8.05 -2.94 -18.23
CA TYR A 148 -7.12 -3.05 -19.34
C TYR A 148 -7.04 -4.49 -19.88
N THR A 149 -7.08 -5.51 -19.03
CA THR A 149 -7.15 -6.91 -19.49
C THR A 149 -8.42 -7.14 -20.30
N LEU A 150 -9.58 -6.62 -19.87
CA LEU A 150 -10.81 -6.69 -20.65
C LEU A 150 -10.68 -5.99 -22.01
N ALA A 151 -10.08 -4.81 -22.06
CA ALA A 151 -9.84 -4.11 -23.32
C ALA A 151 -8.92 -4.92 -24.26
N ILE A 152 -7.82 -5.48 -23.74
CA ILE A 152 -6.90 -6.33 -24.51
C ILE A 152 -7.65 -7.56 -25.06
N LEU A 153 -8.48 -8.21 -24.23
CA LEU A 153 -9.30 -9.35 -24.66
C LEU A 153 -10.32 -8.96 -25.74
N GLN A 154 -10.97 -7.81 -25.62
CA GLN A 154 -11.92 -7.31 -26.62
C GLN A 154 -11.24 -7.10 -27.97
N PHE A 155 -10.08 -6.44 -28.02
CA PHE A 155 -9.32 -6.23 -29.25
C PHE A 155 -8.77 -7.53 -29.86
N ALA A 156 -8.52 -8.54 -29.04
CA ALA A 156 -8.02 -9.84 -29.50
C ALA A 156 -9.11 -10.75 -30.07
N LEU A 157 -10.36 -10.55 -29.65
CA LEU A 157 -11.52 -11.37 -30.02
C LEU A 157 -12.40 -10.70 -31.09
N SER A 158 -12.18 -9.42 -31.38
CA SER A 158 -12.77 -8.67 -32.50
C SER A 158 -12.05 -8.97 -33.81
#